data_AF-A0A1Z8SB46-F1
#
_entry.id   AF-A0A1Z8SB46-F1
#
_cell.length_a   1.000
_cell.length_b   1.000
_cell.length_c   1.000
_cell.angle_alpha   90.00
_cell.angle_beta   90.00
_cell.angle_gamma   90.00
#
_symmetry.space_group_name_H-M   'P 1'
#
loop_
_entity.id
_entity.type
_entity.pdbx_description
1 polymer ?
#
loop_
_entity_poly.entity_id
_entity_poly.type
_entity_poly.pdbx_seq_one_letter_code
_entity_poly.pdbx_strand_id
1 'polypeptide(L)'
;MKNHILNFSVVAFLCLLGCSDSNSLTVAPDAGVKPPVVVDPCPVPTAAAVTVSINEVMLENVSTLSDSTGQFFPWIEFYNFGTDPVDLANAYFSDSLADNQRWQFPCDSSETVIEPGEFLVLFFGGDGNPDDLHIDFMPEETGDQIYVLNQSSDFFVFNADLIGADESMGRFQDGEEPVWVLTAATPGSANSAPVGAYLFVRGDLNLDQEVNLLDTNLLIGHLNGAPITTQCGDRLDVNDDGFVNLFDVTFMIEALNNSELTIPSPYPNPGIDPTSDSMECEGP
;
A
#
# COMPACT_ATOMS: atom_id res chain seq x y z
N MET A 1 -43.99 27.66 -46.11
CA MET A 1 -43.35 27.97 -47.41
C MET A 1 -43.42 29.47 -47.64
N LYS A 2 -42.27 30.11 -47.93
CA LYS A 2 -42.03 31.50 -48.42
C LYS A 2 -42.39 32.64 -47.43
N ASN A 3 -41.42 33.21 -46.71
CA ASN A 3 -40.50 34.33 -47.08
C ASN A 3 -41.19 35.61 -47.57
N HIS A 4 -40.96 36.75 -46.89
CA HIS A 4 -40.23 37.92 -47.42
C HIS A 4 -40.02 39.00 -46.32
N ILE A 5 -38.77 39.29 -45.91
CA ILE A 5 -37.93 40.50 -46.17
C ILE A 5 -38.47 41.82 -45.58
N LEU A 6 -37.69 42.50 -44.71
CA LEU A 6 -37.08 43.83 -44.94
C LEU A 6 -36.46 44.47 -43.68
N ASN A 7 -35.18 44.85 -43.83
CA ASN A 7 -34.37 45.72 -42.99
C ASN A 7 -34.98 47.11 -42.83
N PHE A 8 -34.77 47.76 -41.67
CA PHE A 8 -34.63 49.21 -41.60
C PHE A 8 -33.62 49.62 -40.51
N SER A 9 -32.70 50.49 -40.91
CA SER A 9 -31.69 51.18 -40.10
C SER A 9 -31.95 52.68 -40.23
N VAL A 10 -32.13 53.41 -39.12
CA VAL A 10 -31.96 54.89 -38.94
C VAL A 10 -31.95 55.12 -37.41
N VAL A 11 -30.83 55.40 -36.72
CA VAL A 11 -30.09 56.67 -36.54
C VAL A 11 -30.80 57.74 -35.67
N ALA A 12 -30.16 58.00 -34.53
CA ALA A 12 -29.98 59.23 -33.76
C ALA A 12 -31.18 59.99 -33.15
N PHE A 13 -31.12 60.17 -31.84
CA PHE A 13 -31.40 61.47 -31.24
C PHE A 13 -30.30 61.87 -30.25
N LEU A 14 -29.74 63.03 -30.54
CA LEU A 14 -28.68 63.75 -29.85
C LEU A 14 -29.32 64.55 -28.71
N CYS A 15 -28.77 64.52 -27.50
CA CYS A 15 -28.96 65.62 -26.56
C CYS A 15 -27.66 65.90 -25.82
N LEU A 16 -27.19 67.13 -26.00
CA LEU A 16 -26.00 67.75 -25.45
C LEU A 16 -26.11 68.00 -23.94
N LEU A 17 -24.92 68.16 -23.33
CA LEU A 17 -24.51 68.88 -22.11
C LEU A 17 -23.49 67.96 -21.41
N GLY A 18 -22.17 68.12 -21.49
CA GLY A 18 -21.40 69.35 -21.52
C GLY A 18 -21.00 69.75 -20.10
N CYS A 19 -19.98 69.09 -19.54
CA CYS A 19 -19.09 69.65 -18.52
C CYS A 19 -17.67 69.12 -18.79
N SER A 20 -16.78 70.04 -19.11
CA SER A 20 -15.34 69.84 -19.22
C SER A 20 -14.75 70.29 -17.90
N ASP A 21 -14.07 69.40 -17.19
CA ASP A 21 -12.98 69.79 -16.29
C ASP A 21 -11.79 68.87 -16.54
N SER A 22 -10.70 69.53 -16.90
CA SER A 22 -9.43 68.91 -17.24
C SER A 22 -8.68 68.65 -15.95
N ASN A 23 -8.45 67.39 -15.61
CA ASN A 23 -7.34 67.03 -14.74
C ASN A 23 -6.64 65.81 -15.31
N SER A 24 -5.45 66.07 -15.85
CA SER A 24 -4.51 65.08 -16.32
C SER A 24 -3.95 64.31 -15.12
N LEU A 25 -4.33 63.04 -14.98
CA LEU A 25 -3.55 62.04 -14.26
C LEU A 25 -3.27 60.88 -15.21
N THR A 26 -1.99 60.66 -15.44
CA THR A 26 -1.40 59.61 -16.25
C THR A 26 -1.85 58.24 -15.76
N VAL A 27 -2.55 57.48 -16.61
CA VAL A 27 -2.81 56.05 -16.40
C VAL A 27 -1.48 55.31 -16.64
N ALA A 28 -0.91 54.74 -15.57
CA ALA A 28 0.17 53.76 -15.69
C ALA A 28 -0.34 52.54 -16.47
N PRO A 29 0.51 51.82 -17.23
CA PRO A 29 0.06 50.61 -17.91
C PRO A 29 -0.41 49.62 -16.86
N ASP A 30 -1.62 49.12 -17.04
CA ASP A 30 -2.24 48.05 -16.28
C ASP A 30 -1.22 46.89 -16.19
N ALA A 31 -0.72 46.65 -14.98
CA ALA A 31 0.15 45.52 -14.70
C ALA A 31 -0.72 44.29 -14.88
N GLY A 32 -0.60 43.64 -16.05
CA GLY A 32 -1.39 42.48 -16.42
C GLY A 32 -1.48 41.51 -15.25
N VAL A 33 -2.66 41.45 -14.65
CA VAL A 33 -2.97 40.41 -13.66
C VAL A 33 -2.86 39.10 -14.43
N LYS A 34 -1.79 38.35 -14.18
CA LYS A 34 -1.66 36.97 -14.65
C LYS A 34 -2.98 36.29 -14.27
N PRO A 35 -3.69 35.65 -15.22
CA PRO A 35 -4.87 34.85 -14.88
C PRO A 35 -4.53 33.97 -13.68
N PRO A 36 -5.42 33.82 -12.68
CA PRO A 36 -5.15 32.91 -11.57
C PRO A 36 -4.68 31.59 -12.16
N VAL A 37 -3.54 31.10 -11.67
CA VAL A 37 -3.02 29.80 -12.07
C VAL A 37 -4.14 28.83 -11.74
N VAL A 38 -4.73 28.21 -12.77
CA VAL A 38 -5.62 27.08 -12.59
C VAL A 38 -4.68 25.96 -12.14
N VAL A 39 -4.54 25.78 -10.84
CA VAL A 39 -4.00 24.55 -10.27
C VAL A 39 -5.01 23.48 -10.64
N ASP A 40 -4.59 22.52 -11.48
CA ASP A 40 -5.40 21.34 -11.72
C ASP A 40 -5.68 20.71 -10.35
N PRO A 41 -6.94 20.41 -10.00
CA PRO A 41 -7.25 19.82 -8.71
C PRO A 41 -6.49 18.50 -8.59
N CYS A 42 -5.74 18.32 -7.50
CA CYS A 42 -5.00 17.09 -7.23
C CYS A 42 -5.93 15.87 -7.41
N PRO A 43 -5.53 14.88 -8.22
CA PRO A 43 -6.39 13.73 -8.50
C PRO A 43 -6.61 12.93 -7.22
N VAL A 44 -7.87 12.58 -6.91
CA VAL A 44 -8.18 11.62 -5.85
C VAL A 44 -8.02 10.22 -6.45
N PRO A 45 -7.13 9.36 -5.95
CA PRO A 45 -7.05 8.00 -6.45
C PRO A 45 -8.36 7.28 -6.13
N THR A 46 -8.89 6.49 -7.07
CA THR A 46 -10.08 5.67 -6.78
C THR A 46 -9.67 4.48 -5.93
N ALA A 47 -10.49 4.06 -4.96
CA ALA A 47 -10.24 2.90 -4.11
C ALA A 47 -9.77 1.64 -4.88
N ALA A 48 -10.39 1.36 -6.03
CA ALA A 48 -10.07 0.20 -6.87
C ALA A 48 -8.74 0.29 -7.66
N ALA A 49 -8.08 1.46 -7.65
CA ALA A 49 -6.84 1.70 -8.40
C ALA A 49 -5.63 1.92 -7.49
N VAL A 50 -5.82 1.93 -6.17
CA VAL A 50 -4.72 2.06 -5.20
C VAL A 50 -4.05 0.70 -5.06
N THR A 51 -2.84 0.56 -5.59
CA THR A 51 -1.95 -0.60 -5.39
C THR A 51 -1.05 -0.39 -4.18
N VAL A 52 -1.58 0.26 -3.15
CA VAL A 52 -0.88 0.54 -1.90
C VAL A 52 -1.64 -0.12 -0.77
N SER A 53 -0.93 -0.86 0.07
CA SER A 53 -1.43 -1.48 1.29
C SER A 53 -0.85 -0.78 2.51
N ILE A 54 -1.58 -0.83 3.63
CA ILE A 54 -0.95 -0.56 4.93
C ILE A 54 -0.04 -1.75 5.24
N ASN A 55 1.22 -1.49 5.58
CA ASN A 55 2.26 -2.52 5.64
C ASN A 55 2.74 -2.82 7.06
N GLU A 56 3.04 -1.80 7.85
CA GLU A 56 3.60 -1.93 9.20
C GLU A 56 3.08 -0.81 10.11
N VAL A 57 2.92 -1.10 11.41
CA VAL A 57 2.52 -0.11 12.41
C VAL A 57 3.32 -0.30 13.70
N MET A 58 3.72 0.82 14.30
CA MET A 58 4.24 0.88 15.66
C MET A 58 3.42 1.88 16.48
N LEU A 59 2.82 1.40 17.58
CA LEU A 59 1.92 2.20 18.41
C LEU A 59 2.66 2.99 19.49
N GLU A 60 3.76 2.46 20.02
CA GLU A 60 4.59 3.12 21.02
C GLU A 60 6.04 3.14 20.54
N ASN A 61 6.48 4.27 20.01
CA ASN A 61 7.84 4.45 19.51
C ASN A 61 8.67 5.24 20.54
N VAL A 62 9.64 4.57 21.15
CA VAL A 62 10.51 5.14 22.17
C VAL A 62 11.91 5.41 21.61
N SER A 63 12.38 4.58 20.67
CA SER A 63 13.74 4.66 20.17
C SER A 63 13.98 4.22 18.73
N THR A 64 12.97 3.72 18.00
CA THR A 64 13.20 3.10 16.67
C THR A 64 13.40 4.12 15.55
N LEU A 65 12.49 5.09 15.43
CA LEU A 65 12.49 6.06 14.34
C LEU A 65 12.10 7.45 14.85
N SER A 66 12.98 8.45 14.75
CA SER A 66 12.61 9.82 15.06
C SER A 66 12.11 10.56 13.82
N ASP A 67 11.25 11.54 14.02
CA ASP A 67 10.91 12.53 13.01
C ASP A 67 12.11 13.44 12.66
N SER A 68 11.88 14.44 11.79
CA SER A 68 12.90 15.41 11.39
C SER A 68 13.41 16.31 12.52
N THR A 69 12.69 16.38 13.65
CA THR A 69 13.02 17.19 14.83
C THR A 69 13.73 16.38 15.93
N GLY A 70 13.82 15.06 15.76
CA GLY A 70 14.42 14.13 16.72
C GLY A 70 13.44 13.64 17.80
N GLN A 71 12.13 13.86 17.60
CA GLN A 71 11.07 13.35 18.46
C GLN A 71 10.61 11.97 17.98
N PHE A 72 10.15 11.14 18.91
CA PHE A 72 9.63 9.80 18.60
C PHE A 72 8.12 9.81 18.71
N PHE A 73 7.46 9.53 17.59
CA PHE A 73 6.02 9.42 17.48
C PHE A 73 5.66 8.02 17.01
N PRO A 74 4.47 7.50 17.35
CA PRO A 74 3.94 6.32 16.70
C PRO A 74 3.94 6.52 15.20
N TRP A 75 4.04 5.45 14.43
CA TRP A 75 4.09 5.55 12.97
C TRP A 75 3.37 4.39 12.29
N ILE A 76 3.02 4.64 11.04
CA ILE A 76 2.40 3.69 10.13
C ILE A 76 3.11 3.76 8.80
N GLU A 77 3.26 2.60 8.17
CA GLU A 77 3.90 2.44 6.88
C GLU A 77 2.91 1.96 5.83
N PHE A 78 3.09 2.47 4.61
CA PHE A 78 2.36 2.09 3.41
C PHE A 78 3.33 1.55 2.37
N TYR A 79 2.94 0.48 1.67
CA TYR A 79 3.76 -0.21 0.67
C TYR A 79 3.08 -0.22 -0.69
N ASN A 80 3.78 0.20 -1.75
CA ASN A 80 3.28 0.08 -3.13
C ASN A 80 3.68 -1.26 -3.74
N PHE A 81 2.74 -2.22 -3.76
CA PHE A 81 2.91 -3.53 -4.39
C PHE A 81 2.69 -3.50 -5.92
N GLY A 82 2.33 -2.35 -6.47
CA GLY A 82 2.12 -2.16 -7.90
C GLY A 82 3.41 -2.03 -8.70
N THR A 83 3.27 -1.96 -10.03
CA THR A 83 4.39 -1.78 -10.97
C THR A 83 4.59 -0.33 -11.42
N ASP A 84 3.68 0.57 -11.05
CA ASP A 84 3.71 1.99 -11.39
C ASP A 84 3.72 2.85 -10.11
N PRO A 85 4.28 4.08 -10.16
CA PRO A 85 4.22 4.99 -9.02
C PRO A 85 2.77 5.34 -8.67
N VAL A 86 2.47 5.41 -7.37
CA VAL A 86 1.15 5.79 -6.85
C VAL A 86 1.26 7.08 -6.06
N ASP A 87 0.47 8.07 -6.43
CA ASP A 87 0.29 9.29 -5.64
C ASP A 87 -0.95 9.15 -4.74
N LEU A 88 -0.73 9.25 -3.44
CA LEU A 88 -1.80 9.23 -2.42
C LEU A 88 -2.40 10.61 -2.16
N ALA A 89 -2.04 11.66 -2.91
CA ALA A 89 -2.64 12.98 -2.76
C ALA A 89 -4.18 12.92 -2.70
N ASN A 90 -4.77 13.60 -1.71
CA ASN A 90 -6.20 13.59 -1.41
C ASN A 90 -6.84 12.22 -1.09
N ALA A 91 -6.08 11.12 -1.01
CA ALA A 91 -6.56 9.87 -0.47
C ALA A 91 -6.88 10.01 1.03
N TYR A 92 -7.56 9.02 1.58
CA TYR A 92 -7.93 9.03 3.00
C TYR A 92 -7.26 7.90 3.76
N PHE A 93 -6.90 8.15 5.01
CA PHE A 93 -6.56 7.12 5.99
C PHE A 93 -7.55 7.20 7.16
N SER A 94 -7.92 6.05 7.71
CA SER A 94 -8.79 5.99 8.88
C SER A 94 -8.55 4.74 9.71
N ASP A 95 -8.76 4.88 11.01
CA ASP A 95 -8.84 3.83 12.02
C ASP A 95 -10.30 3.40 12.32
N SER A 96 -11.25 3.79 11.48
CA SER A 96 -12.67 3.49 11.67
C SER A 96 -13.40 3.23 10.36
N LEU A 97 -14.06 2.06 10.27
CA LEU A 97 -14.98 1.78 9.15
C LEU A 97 -16.23 2.68 9.15
N ALA A 98 -16.61 3.22 10.31
CA ALA A 98 -17.75 4.12 10.43
C ALA A 98 -17.42 5.54 9.91
N ASP A 99 -16.14 5.90 9.91
CA ASP A 99 -15.61 7.18 9.43
C ASP A 99 -14.38 6.92 8.54
N ASN A 100 -14.58 6.30 7.38
CA ASN A 100 -13.49 5.84 6.50
C ASN A 100 -12.78 6.97 5.71
N GLN A 101 -12.99 8.23 6.10
CA GLN A 101 -12.45 9.44 5.46
C GLN A 101 -11.83 10.40 6.49
N ARG A 102 -11.33 9.86 7.61
CA ARG A 102 -10.93 10.62 8.79
C ARG A 102 -9.76 11.59 8.55
N TRP A 103 -8.64 11.11 8.01
CA TRP A 103 -7.47 11.94 7.68
C TRP A 103 -7.22 11.93 6.18
N GLN A 104 -6.95 13.09 5.61
CA GLN A 104 -6.71 13.24 4.18
C GLN A 104 -5.23 13.53 3.92
N PHE A 105 -4.64 12.77 3.00
CA PHE A 105 -3.26 13.02 2.55
C PHE A 105 -3.15 14.42 1.91
N PRO A 106 -2.09 15.19 2.22
CA PRO A 106 -1.88 16.51 1.64
C PRO A 106 -1.87 16.51 0.12
N CYS A 107 -2.43 17.56 -0.47
CA CYS A 107 -2.31 17.80 -1.91
C CYS A 107 -1.01 18.55 -2.22
N ASP A 108 -0.46 18.38 -3.43
CA ASP A 108 0.74 19.08 -3.92
C ASP A 108 2.05 18.77 -3.16
N SER A 109 2.16 17.62 -2.49
CA SER A 109 3.42 17.13 -1.91
C SER A 109 4.02 16.01 -2.76
N SER A 110 5.30 16.09 -3.10
CA SER A 110 6.01 14.96 -3.73
C SER A 110 6.22 13.79 -2.78
N GLU A 111 6.01 14.00 -1.47
CA GLU A 111 6.22 12.97 -0.44
C GLU A 111 5.02 12.00 -0.34
N THR A 112 3.89 12.28 -1.00
CA THR A 112 2.76 11.34 -1.11
C THR A 112 2.89 10.36 -2.27
N VAL A 113 3.97 10.46 -3.05
CA VAL A 113 4.24 9.56 -4.18
C VAL A 113 5.11 8.40 -3.72
N ILE A 114 4.61 7.19 -3.91
CA ILE A 114 5.29 5.95 -3.59
C ILE A 114 5.67 5.25 -4.90
N GLU A 115 6.97 5.09 -5.15
CA GLU A 115 7.48 4.36 -6.32
C GLU A 115 7.19 2.84 -6.18
N PRO A 116 7.23 2.07 -7.28
CA PRO A 116 7.00 0.63 -7.24
C PRO A 116 7.96 -0.08 -6.27
N GLY A 117 7.41 -0.85 -5.32
CA GLY A 117 8.19 -1.57 -4.33
C GLY A 117 8.79 -0.71 -3.21
N GLU A 118 8.48 0.59 -3.16
CA GLU A 118 8.92 1.49 -2.10
C GLU A 118 7.87 1.67 -1.01
N PHE A 119 8.28 2.34 0.07
CA PHE A 119 7.52 2.51 1.30
C PHE A 119 7.34 3.99 1.64
N LEU A 120 6.21 4.32 2.26
CA LEU A 120 5.95 5.64 2.85
C LEU A 120 5.65 5.46 4.34
N VAL A 121 6.44 6.11 5.19
CA VAL A 121 6.22 6.14 6.64
C VAL A 121 5.63 7.47 7.04
N LEU A 122 4.50 7.45 7.75
CA LEU A 122 3.87 8.62 8.35
C LEU A 122 3.87 8.48 9.87
N PHE A 123 4.12 9.58 10.57
CA PHE A 123 3.97 9.62 12.02
C PHE A 123 2.54 10.01 12.41
N PHE A 124 2.11 9.60 13.60
CA PHE A 124 0.90 10.09 14.24
C PHE A 124 1.17 11.32 15.11
N GLY A 125 0.11 12.01 15.54
CA GLY A 125 0.20 13.14 16.47
C GLY A 125 0.52 14.49 15.82
N GLY A 126 0.17 14.68 14.55
CA GLY A 126 0.32 15.95 13.83
C GLY A 126 -0.58 17.06 14.37
N ASP A 127 -0.22 18.31 14.06
CA ASP A 127 -0.99 19.50 14.44
C ASP A 127 -1.97 19.97 13.35
N GLY A 128 -2.12 19.18 12.28
CA GLY A 128 -2.94 19.47 11.10
C GLY A 128 -2.24 20.36 10.06
N ASN A 129 -0.94 20.62 10.19
CA ASN A 129 -0.16 21.27 9.16
C ASN A 129 0.01 20.35 7.93
N PRO A 130 -0.48 20.72 6.74
CA PRO A 130 -0.36 19.88 5.54
C PRO A 130 1.07 19.78 5.00
N ASP A 131 1.96 20.68 5.40
CA ASP A 131 3.38 20.63 5.05
C ASP A 131 4.18 19.67 5.95
N ASP A 132 3.54 19.08 6.96
CA ASP A 132 4.12 18.08 7.86
C ASP A 132 3.40 16.75 7.67
N LEU A 133 4.14 15.68 7.34
CA LEU A 133 3.57 14.36 7.04
C LEU A 133 3.24 13.59 8.34
N HIS A 134 2.41 14.22 9.16
CA HIS A 134 1.91 13.67 10.41
C HIS A 134 0.37 13.56 10.38
N ILE A 135 -0.14 12.38 10.72
CA ILE A 135 -1.56 12.11 10.92
C ILE A 135 -2.02 12.88 12.17
N ASP A 136 -3.10 13.66 12.05
CA ASP A 136 -3.54 14.65 13.07
C ASP A 136 -4.26 14.05 14.29
N PHE A 137 -4.12 12.74 14.47
CA PHE A 137 -4.62 12.02 15.63
C PHE A 137 -3.62 10.99 16.14
N MET A 138 -3.82 10.52 17.36
CA MET A 138 -3.05 9.43 17.98
C MET A 138 -3.75 8.08 17.75
N PRO A 139 -3.01 6.99 17.55
CA PRO A 139 -3.60 5.66 17.43
C PRO A 139 -4.11 5.16 18.79
N GLU A 140 -5.05 4.22 18.77
CA GLU A 140 -5.46 3.47 19.96
C GLU A 140 -4.44 2.35 20.25
N GLU A 141 -3.95 2.27 21.48
CA GLU A 141 -2.87 1.35 21.88
C GLU A 141 -3.39 0.05 22.51
N THR A 142 -4.69 -0.23 22.44
CA THR A 142 -5.29 -1.43 23.08
C THR A 142 -6.41 -2.05 22.25
N GLY A 143 -6.64 -3.34 22.43
CA GLY A 143 -7.72 -4.09 21.81
C GLY A 143 -7.60 -4.29 20.30
N ASP A 144 -8.68 -4.79 19.69
CA ASP A 144 -8.74 -5.04 18.24
C ASP A 144 -8.90 -3.74 17.46
N GLN A 145 -8.03 -3.54 16.48
CA GLN A 145 -7.94 -2.36 15.62
C GLN A 145 -8.23 -2.72 14.16
N ILE A 146 -8.75 -1.75 13.40
CA ILE A 146 -8.98 -1.87 11.97
C ILE A 146 -8.65 -0.56 11.27
N TYR A 147 -7.61 -0.59 10.44
CA TYR A 147 -7.23 0.57 9.62
C TYR A 147 -7.61 0.34 8.15
N VAL A 148 -7.94 1.43 7.46
CA VAL A 148 -8.36 1.44 6.06
C VAL A 148 -7.68 2.57 5.31
N LEU A 149 -7.17 2.25 4.11
CA LEU A 149 -6.63 3.21 3.17
C LEU A 149 -7.61 3.43 2.02
N ASN A 150 -7.90 4.70 1.75
CA ASN A 150 -8.65 5.22 0.63
C ASN A 150 -9.98 4.50 0.33
N GLN A 151 -10.72 4.16 1.38
CA GLN A 151 -12.00 3.43 1.27
C GLN A 151 -11.88 2.10 0.50
N SER A 152 -10.68 1.51 0.44
CA SER A 152 -10.44 0.19 -0.13
C SER A 152 -11.18 -0.88 0.70
N SER A 153 -11.24 -2.08 0.15
CA SER A 153 -11.65 -3.28 0.88
C SER A 153 -10.46 -4.03 1.50
N ASP A 154 -9.25 -3.46 1.40
CA ASP A 154 -8.04 -3.98 2.01
C ASP A 154 -7.93 -3.43 3.44
N PHE A 155 -8.15 -4.29 4.43
CA PHE A 155 -8.21 -3.89 5.83
C PHE A 155 -6.95 -4.35 6.55
N PHE A 156 -6.35 -3.43 7.31
CA PHE A 156 -5.25 -3.78 8.20
C PHE A 156 -5.83 -4.03 9.60
N VAL A 157 -6.06 -5.31 9.90
CA VAL A 157 -6.69 -5.76 11.14
C VAL A 157 -5.65 -6.39 12.04
N PHE A 158 -5.54 -5.91 13.28
CA PHE A 158 -4.57 -6.40 14.25
C PHE A 158 -5.08 -6.19 15.68
N ASN A 159 -4.43 -6.83 16.66
CA ASN A 159 -4.73 -6.63 18.07
C ASN A 159 -3.56 -5.86 18.71
N ALA A 160 -3.82 -4.63 19.16
CA ALA A 160 -2.84 -3.74 19.73
C ALA A 160 -2.28 -4.23 21.09
N ASP A 161 -2.99 -5.12 21.80
CA ASP A 161 -2.50 -5.69 23.06
C ASP A 161 -1.34 -6.68 22.86
N LEU A 162 -0.98 -7.01 21.60
CA LEU A 162 0.10 -7.94 21.25
C LEU A 162 1.47 -7.29 21.11
N ILE A 163 1.56 -5.95 21.13
CA ILE A 163 2.80 -5.20 20.99
C ILE A 163 2.96 -4.14 22.09
N GLY A 164 4.19 -3.90 22.53
CA GLY A 164 4.55 -2.80 23.43
C GLY A 164 5.51 -1.80 22.80
N ALA A 165 6.20 -1.02 23.65
CA ALA A 165 7.23 -0.08 23.23
C ALA A 165 8.27 -0.70 22.28
N ASP A 166 8.50 -0.02 21.16
CA ASP A 166 9.45 -0.38 20.09
C ASP A 166 9.16 -1.74 19.41
N GLU A 167 7.97 -2.30 19.59
CA GLU A 167 7.47 -3.47 18.86
C GLU A 167 6.49 -3.03 17.77
N SER A 168 6.47 -3.77 16.66
CA SER A 168 5.61 -3.48 15.52
C SER A 168 4.81 -4.69 15.07
N MET A 169 3.70 -4.40 14.41
CA MET A 169 2.92 -5.39 13.66
C MET A 169 2.91 -5.03 12.19
N GLY A 170 2.93 -6.03 11.32
CA GLY A 170 2.94 -5.80 9.88
C GLY A 170 2.65 -7.04 9.05
N ARG A 171 2.58 -6.83 7.74
CA ARG A 171 2.34 -7.85 6.72
C ARG A 171 3.63 -8.53 6.32
N PHE A 172 3.68 -9.86 6.30
CA PHE A 172 4.91 -10.59 5.95
C PHE A 172 4.82 -11.28 4.60
N GLN A 173 5.84 -11.03 3.77
CA GLN A 173 5.66 -10.54 2.41
C GLN A 173 4.87 -9.23 2.41
N ASP A 174 5.52 -8.15 2.01
CA ASP A 174 4.94 -6.81 2.10
C ASP A 174 3.62 -6.74 1.32
N GLY A 175 2.60 -6.18 1.96
CA GLY A 175 1.24 -6.08 1.41
C GLY A 175 0.36 -7.33 1.51
N GLU A 176 0.87 -8.48 1.94
CA GLU A 176 0.08 -9.73 2.08
C GLU A 176 -0.65 -9.85 3.44
N GLU A 177 -1.78 -10.55 3.46
CA GLU A 177 -2.49 -10.91 4.69
C GLU A 177 -2.01 -12.26 5.27
N PRO A 178 -2.12 -12.52 6.59
CA PRO A 178 -2.63 -11.62 7.64
C PRO A 178 -1.51 -10.72 8.23
N VAL A 179 -1.88 -9.88 9.20
CA VAL A 179 -0.95 -9.05 9.97
C VAL A 179 -0.36 -9.85 11.14
N TRP A 180 0.94 -9.74 11.36
CA TRP A 180 1.71 -10.45 12.38
C TRP A 180 2.45 -9.51 13.31
N VAL A 181 2.79 -9.97 14.52
CA VAL A 181 3.86 -9.35 15.31
C VAL A 181 5.18 -9.61 14.59
N LEU A 182 5.98 -8.57 14.36
CA LEU A 182 7.24 -8.67 13.63
C LEU A 182 8.43 -8.89 14.59
N THR A 183 9.47 -9.56 14.12
CA THR A 183 10.68 -9.81 14.92
C THR A 183 11.55 -8.56 15.11
N ALA A 184 11.39 -7.58 14.23
CA ALA A 184 12.01 -6.26 14.30
C ALA A 184 11.17 -5.23 13.53
N ALA A 185 11.17 -3.99 14.01
CA ALA A 185 10.60 -2.87 13.28
C ALA A 185 11.44 -2.50 12.04
N THR A 186 10.78 -2.22 10.91
CA THR A 186 11.41 -2.06 9.60
C THR A 186 10.99 -0.81 8.82
N PRO A 187 10.89 0.38 9.47
CA PRO A 187 10.40 1.57 8.78
C PRO A 187 11.24 1.94 7.56
N GLY A 188 10.56 2.09 6.42
CA GLY A 188 11.13 2.39 5.11
C GLY A 188 11.76 1.17 4.43
N SER A 189 11.42 -0.06 4.81
CA SER A 189 12.04 -1.29 4.29
C SER A 189 11.09 -2.49 4.39
N ALA A 190 11.42 -3.56 3.69
CA ALA A 190 10.64 -4.80 3.74
C ALA A 190 10.51 -5.36 5.16
N ASN A 191 9.31 -5.83 5.50
CA ASN A 191 8.97 -6.31 6.83
C ASN A 191 9.84 -7.50 7.26
N SER A 192 10.23 -7.49 8.53
CA SER A 192 10.96 -8.60 9.14
C SER A 192 10.07 -9.85 9.29
N ALA A 193 10.71 -10.99 9.54
CA ALA A 193 9.97 -12.24 9.77
C ALA A 193 8.98 -12.10 10.95
N PRO A 194 7.80 -12.73 10.87
CA PRO A 194 6.82 -12.74 11.93
C PRO A 194 7.32 -13.56 13.13
N VAL A 195 6.92 -13.14 14.33
CA VAL A 195 7.22 -13.87 15.56
C VAL A 195 6.44 -15.19 15.58
N GLY A 196 7.18 -16.29 15.68
CA GLY A 196 6.60 -17.62 15.89
C GLY A 196 6.07 -18.32 14.64
N ALA A 197 6.22 -17.76 13.43
CA ALA A 197 5.83 -18.46 12.21
C ALA A 197 6.94 -19.40 11.69
N TYR A 198 6.52 -20.50 11.07
CA TYR A 198 7.41 -21.42 10.36
C TYR A 198 7.53 -20.99 8.90
N LEU A 199 8.68 -20.42 8.54
CA LEU A 199 8.95 -20.02 7.15
C LEU A 199 9.53 -21.17 6.34
N PHE A 200 9.00 -21.39 5.15
CA PHE A 200 9.49 -22.43 4.23
C PHE A 200 9.47 -21.99 2.77
N VAL A 201 10.17 -22.74 1.93
CA VAL A 201 10.07 -22.64 0.48
C VAL A 201 9.30 -23.87 -0.01
N ARG A 202 8.15 -23.68 -0.65
CA ARG A 202 7.33 -24.75 -1.20
C ARG A 202 8.13 -25.54 -2.22
N GLY A 203 8.18 -26.86 -2.07
CA GLY A 203 8.99 -27.74 -2.92
C GLY A 203 10.48 -27.85 -2.58
N ASP A 204 11.02 -27.12 -1.61
CA ASP A 204 12.40 -27.36 -1.12
C ASP A 204 12.36 -28.48 -0.07
N LEU A 205 12.72 -29.70 -0.45
CA LEU A 205 12.63 -30.88 0.40
C LEU A 205 13.97 -31.20 1.09
N ASN A 206 15.08 -30.71 0.52
CA ASN A 206 16.41 -30.94 1.03
C ASN A 206 16.88 -29.84 2.02
N LEU A 207 16.11 -28.75 2.12
CA LEU A 207 16.28 -27.61 3.03
C LEU A 207 17.48 -26.71 2.69
N ASP A 208 17.87 -26.64 1.41
CA ASP A 208 18.91 -25.72 0.92
C ASP A 208 18.36 -24.39 0.38
N GLN A 209 17.03 -24.19 0.47
CA GLN A 209 16.28 -23.02 -0.02
C GLN A 209 16.20 -22.90 -1.55
N GLU A 210 16.68 -23.89 -2.31
CA GLU A 210 16.61 -23.90 -3.77
C GLU A 210 15.77 -25.07 -4.27
N VAL A 211 14.60 -24.81 -4.86
CA VAL A 211 13.81 -25.89 -5.48
C VAL A 211 14.48 -26.36 -6.76
N ASN A 212 14.91 -27.62 -6.80
CA ASN A 212 15.59 -28.21 -7.94
C ASN A 212 15.33 -29.73 -8.08
N LEU A 213 16.07 -30.40 -8.99
CA LEU A 213 15.87 -31.82 -9.27
C LEU A 213 16.19 -32.73 -8.08
N LEU A 214 17.02 -32.30 -7.13
CA LEU A 214 17.28 -33.03 -5.89
C LEU A 214 16.00 -33.15 -5.06
N ASP A 215 15.21 -32.10 -4.98
CA ASP A 215 13.93 -32.10 -4.26
C ASP A 215 12.90 -32.99 -4.93
N THR A 216 12.84 -32.96 -6.27
CA THR A 216 12.00 -33.89 -7.03
C THR A 216 12.35 -35.36 -6.72
N ASN A 217 13.64 -35.69 -6.61
CA ASN A 217 14.06 -37.05 -6.27
C ASN A 217 13.68 -37.42 -4.82
N LEU A 218 13.74 -36.48 -3.88
CA LEU A 218 13.28 -36.69 -2.51
C LEU A 218 11.77 -36.91 -2.47
N LEU A 219 10.98 -36.14 -3.22
CA LEU A 219 9.52 -36.30 -3.29
C LEU A 219 9.13 -37.66 -3.88
N ILE A 220 9.76 -38.06 -5.00
CA ILE A 220 9.57 -39.40 -5.59
C ILE A 220 9.97 -40.48 -4.58
N GLY A 221 11.09 -40.31 -3.87
CA GLY A 221 11.52 -41.23 -2.83
C GLY A 221 10.47 -41.37 -1.73
N HIS A 222 9.94 -40.25 -1.25
CA HIS A 222 8.91 -40.21 -0.22
C HIS A 222 7.64 -40.95 -0.63
N LEU A 223 7.14 -40.70 -1.85
CA LEU A 223 5.97 -41.42 -2.40
C LEU A 223 6.20 -42.93 -2.55
N ASN A 224 7.47 -43.37 -2.65
CA ASN A 224 7.87 -44.77 -2.65
C ASN A 224 8.17 -45.35 -1.24
N GLY A 225 7.89 -44.58 -0.18
CA GLY A 225 8.05 -45.01 1.21
C GLY A 225 9.42 -44.70 1.82
N ALA A 226 10.26 -43.89 1.17
CA ALA A 226 11.46 -43.36 1.82
C ALA A 226 11.08 -42.33 2.90
N PRO A 227 11.79 -42.28 4.03
CA PRO A 227 11.61 -41.21 5.00
C PRO A 227 12.03 -39.87 4.39
N ILE A 228 11.37 -38.78 4.81
CA ILE A 228 11.75 -37.41 4.48
C ILE A 228 12.18 -36.65 5.73
N THR A 229 13.06 -35.67 5.57
CA THR A 229 13.68 -34.92 6.67
C THR A 229 12.87 -33.72 7.13
N THR A 230 12.03 -33.15 6.27
CA THR A 230 11.14 -32.04 6.64
C THR A 230 9.95 -32.52 7.47
N GLN A 231 9.52 -31.71 8.43
CA GLN A 231 8.28 -31.91 9.21
C GLN A 231 7.10 -31.11 8.64
N CYS A 232 7.36 -30.29 7.62
CA CYS A 232 6.39 -29.40 7.01
C CYS A 232 5.75 -30.08 5.80
N GLY A 233 4.45 -30.40 5.92
CA GLY A 233 3.67 -31.08 4.89
C GLY A 233 3.58 -30.25 3.60
N ASP A 234 3.46 -28.94 3.74
CA ASP A 234 3.28 -28.00 2.63
C ASP A 234 4.52 -27.91 1.72
N ARG A 235 5.70 -28.33 2.20
CA ARG A 235 6.87 -28.50 1.31
C ARG A 235 6.65 -29.60 0.28
N LEU A 236 5.85 -30.62 0.59
CA LEU A 236 5.63 -31.79 -0.27
C LEU A 236 4.42 -31.62 -1.18
N ASP A 237 3.44 -30.80 -0.78
CA ASP A 237 2.34 -30.38 -1.64
C ASP A 237 2.78 -29.17 -2.47
N VAL A 238 3.39 -29.47 -3.60
CA VAL A 238 4.06 -28.47 -4.44
C VAL A 238 3.06 -27.72 -5.29
N ASN A 239 1.93 -28.37 -5.64
CA ASN A 239 0.89 -27.76 -6.44
C ASN A 239 -0.17 -27.03 -5.59
N ASP A 240 -0.09 -27.16 -4.26
CA ASP A 240 -0.95 -26.49 -3.27
C ASP A 240 -2.43 -26.91 -3.40
N ASP A 241 -2.67 -28.20 -3.67
CA ASP A 241 -4.01 -28.79 -3.88
C ASP A 241 -4.60 -29.50 -2.65
N GLY A 242 -3.85 -29.53 -1.53
CA GLY A 242 -4.21 -30.17 -0.29
C GLY A 242 -3.80 -31.65 -0.20
N PHE A 243 -3.10 -32.20 -1.20
CA PHE A 243 -2.75 -33.63 -1.26
C PHE A 243 -1.34 -33.91 -1.79
N VAL A 244 -0.47 -34.41 -0.92
CA VAL A 244 0.83 -34.97 -1.34
C VAL A 244 0.67 -36.26 -2.16
N ASN A 245 0.90 -36.18 -3.48
CA ASN A 245 0.75 -37.27 -4.43
C ASN A 245 1.64 -37.11 -5.69
N LEU A 246 1.40 -37.91 -6.75
CA LEU A 246 2.21 -37.90 -7.98
C LEU A 246 2.03 -36.60 -8.81
N PHE A 247 0.92 -35.89 -8.62
CA PHE A 247 0.66 -34.61 -9.27
C PHE A 247 1.65 -33.54 -8.79
N ASP A 248 2.10 -33.57 -7.54
CA ASP A 248 3.15 -32.66 -7.03
C ASP A 248 4.50 -32.85 -7.71
N VAL A 249 4.87 -34.11 -7.95
CA VAL A 249 6.09 -34.44 -8.69
C VAL A 249 6.00 -33.90 -10.12
N THR A 250 4.85 -34.13 -10.77
CA THR A 250 4.65 -33.71 -12.16
C THR A 250 4.66 -32.18 -12.25
N PHE A 251 3.95 -31.52 -11.34
CA PHE A 251 3.89 -30.07 -11.24
C PHE A 251 5.26 -29.45 -10.97
N MET A 252 6.02 -29.98 -10.02
CA MET A 252 7.39 -29.53 -9.73
C MET A 252 8.31 -29.64 -10.96
N ILE A 253 8.27 -30.78 -11.66
CA ILE A 253 9.07 -30.97 -12.89
C ILE A 253 8.64 -29.97 -13.97
N GLU A 254 7.34 -29.74 -14.14
CA GLU A 254 6.83 -28.78 -15.12
C GLU A 254 7.27 -27.35 -14.79
N ALA A 255 7.15 -26.92 -13.53
CA ALA A 255 7.57 -25.60 -13.07
C ALA A 255 9.09 -25.38 -13.22
N LEU A 256 9.91 -26.39 -12.94
CA LEU A 256 11.37 -26.31 -13.12
C LEU A 256 11.81 -26.22 -14.59
N ASN A 257 10.99 -26.69 -15.54
CA ASN A 257 11.32 -26.69 -16.97
C ASN A 257 10.62 -25.59 -17.77
N ASN A 258 9.57 -24.98 -17.22
CA ASN A 258 8.74 -24.00 -17.90
C ASN A 258 8.69 -22.68 -17.12
N SER A 259 9.27 -21.62 -17.68
CA SER A 259 9.24 -20.29 -17.08
C SER A 259 7.85 -19.65 -16.98
N GLU A 260 6.81 -20.24 -17.60
CA GLU A 260 5.42 -19.77 -17.50
C GLU A 260 4.64 -20.40 -16.34
N LEU A 261 5.16 -21.46 -15.70
CA LEU A 261 4.53 -22.11 -14.54
C LEU A 261 5.37 -21.85 -13.29
N THR A 262 4.78 -21.16 -12.31
CA THR A 262 5.43 -20.84 -11.04
C THR A 262 4.88 -21.72 -9.94
N ILE A 263 5.77 -22.19 -9.05
CA ILE A 263 5.36 -22.85 -7.81
C ILE A 263 4.53 -21.85 -6.98
N PRO A 264 3.37 -22.25 -6.42
CA PRO A 264 2.59 -21.41 -5.53
C PRO A 264 3.40 -20.93 -4.33
N SER A 265 3.03 -19.78 -3.77
CA SER A 265 3.67 -19.25 -2.57
C SER A 265 3.63 -20.26 -1.42
N PRO A 266 4.66 -20.31 -0.56
CA PRO A 266 5.86 -19.47 -0.58
C PRO A 266 6.96 -19.99 -1.54
N TYR A 267 7.25 -19.23 -2.60
CA TYR A 267 8.34 -19.47 -3.55
C TYR A 267 8.66 -18.18 -4.33
N PRO A 268 9.92 -17.88 -4.70
CA PRO A 268 11.15 -18.64 -4.42
C PRO A 268 11.74 -18.37 -3.03
N ASN A 269 11.25 -17.33 -2.34
CA ASN A 269 11.74 -16.96 -1.02
C ASN A 269 10.93 -17.66 0.08
N PRO A 270 11.54 -17.88 1.27
CA PRO A 270 10.82 -18.39 2.41
C PRO A 270 9.61 -17.50 2.77
N GLY A 271 8.49 -18.13 3.09
CA GLY A 271 7.26 -17.45 3.47
C GLY A 271 6.35 -18.35 4.32
N ILE A 272 5.19 -17.80 4.67
CA ILE A 272 4.10 -18.55 5.30
C ILE A 272 3.24 -19.16 4.19
N ASP A 273 2.57 -20.28 4.46
CA ASP A 273 1.53 -20.78 3.56
C ASP A 273 0.34 -19.80 3.53
N PRO A 274 0.03 -19.15 2.39
CA PRO A 274 -1.12 -18.25 2.31
C PRO A 274 -2.45 -19.01 2.24
N THR A 275 -2.43 -20.32 2.00
CA THR A 275 -3.63 -21.14 1.92
C THR A 275 -3.93 -21.78 3.27
N SER A 276 -5.20 -21.74 3.66
CA SER A 276 -5.66 -22.47 4.82
C SER A 276 -6.09 -23.86 4.37
N ASP A 277 -5.31 -24.88 4.71
CA ASP A 277 -5.70 -26.26 4.55
C ASP A 277 -5.38 -27.10 5.81
N SER A 278 -5.50 -28.42 5.72
CA SER A 278 -5.25 -29.33 6.85
C SER A 278 -3.81 -29.84 6.92
N MET A 279 -2.98 -29.42 5.97
CA MET A 279 -1.54 -29.62 6.01
C MET A 279 -0.94 -28.40 6.70
N GLU A 280 0.00 -28.69 7.59
CA GLU A 280 0.60 -27.66 8.40
C GLU A 280 2.11 -27.85 8.36
N CYS A 281 2.81 -26.72 8.39
CA CYS A 281 4.24 -26.68 8.68
C CYS A 281 4.57 -26.66 10.18
N GLU A 282 3.58 -26.96 11.02
CA GLU A 282 3.81 -27.19 12.45
C GLU A 282 4.53 -28.53 12.66
N GLY A 283 5.69 -28.47 13.31
CA GLY A 283 6.25 -29.65 13.98
C GLY A 283 5.28 -30.15 15.07
N PRO A 284 5.44 -31.39 15.56
CA PRO A 284 4.47 -32.07 16.42
C PRO A 284 4.13 -31.35 17.73
#